data_AF-A0A940L4Z5-F1
#
_entry.id   AF-A0A940L4Z5-F1
#
_cell.length_a   1.000
_cell.length_b   1.000
_cell.length_c   1.000
_cell.angle_alpha   90.00
_cell.angle_beta   90.00
_cell.angle_gamma   90.00
#
_symmetry.space_group_name_H-M   'P 1'
#
loop_
_entity.id
_entity.type
_entity.pdbx_description
1 polymer ?
#
loop_
_entity_poly.entity_id
_entity_poly.type
_entity_poly.pdbx_seq_one_letter_code
_entity_poly.pdbx_strand_id
1 'polypeptide(L)' 'TVVEFHLEATSWGTRLKVTESGFNKIPSERREKAYEMNEGGWSEQMKNIDEYLTGGHA' A
#
# COMPACT_ATOMS: atom_id res chain seq x y z
N THR A 1 -12.58 -1.20 3.71
CA THR A 1 -11.90 -1.40 2.42
C THR A 1 -11.39 -2.83 2.35
N VAL A 2 -10.80 -3.24 1.24
CA VAL A 2 -10.13 -4.54 1.06
C VAL A 2 -8.73 -4.26 0.53
N VAL A 3 -7.73 -4.89 1.11
CA VAL A 3 -6.31 -4.72 0.72
C VAL A 3 -5.81 -6.02 0.11
N GLU A 4 -5.27 -5.92 -1.09
CA GLU A 4 -4.69 -7.04 -1.81
C GLU A 4 -3.21 -6.80 -2.09
N PHE A 5 -2.39 -7.80 -1.76
CA PHE A 5 -0.96 -7.83 -2.05
C PHE A 5 -0.72 -8.77 -3.21
N HIS A 6 -0.15 -8.23 -4.29
CA HIS A 6 0.26 -9.01 -5.45
C HIS A 6 1.78 -9.03 -5.50
N LEU A 7 2.35 -10.23 -5.39
CA LEU A 7 3.78 -10.48 -5.49
C LEU A 7 4.07 -11.17 -6.82
N GLU A 8 4.99 -10.61 -7.58
CA GLU A 8 5.40 -11.15 -8.87
C GLU A 8 6.92 -11.27 -8.92
N ALA A 9 7.40 -12.47 -9.23
CA ALA A 9 8.82 -12.69 -9.47
C ALA A 9 9.25 -11.98 -10.76
N THR A 10 10.38 -11.28 -10.70
CA THR A 10 11.02 -10.59 -11.83
C THR A 10 12.47 -11.06 -11.94
N SER A 11 13.16 -10.71 -13.01
CA SER A 11 14.60 -11.04 -13.18
C SER A 11 15.52 -10.36 -12.15
N TRP A 12 15.03 -9.37 -11.40
CA TRP A 12 15.82 -8.55 -10.47
C TRP A 12 15.32 -8.64 -9.02
N GLY A 13 14.32 -9.48 -8.73
CA GLY A 13 13.69 -9.59 -7.41
C GLY A 13 12.19 -9.78 -7.49
N THR A 14 11.46 -9.39 -6.44
CA THR A 14 10.00 -9.50 -6.39
C THR A 14 9.36 -8.12 -6.52
N ARG A 15 8.46 -7.93 -7.49
CA ARG A 15 7.60 -6.76 -7.57
C ARG A 15 6.44 -6.92 -6.61
N LEU A 16 6.32 -5.99 -5.66
CA LEU A 16 5.14 -5.85 -4.81
C LEU A 16 4.20 -4.79 -5.39
N LYS A 17 2.93 -5.15 -5.60
CA LYS A 17 1.85 -4.22 -5.88
C LYS A 17 0.78 -4.34 -4.78
N VAL A 18 0.45 -3.22 -4.16
CA VAL A 18 -0.68 -3.12 -3.23
C VAL A 18 -1.86 -2.48 -3.95
N THR A 19 -3.05 -3.02 -3.75
CA THR A 19 -4.30 -2.42 -4.23
C THR A 19 -5.29 -2.41 -3.08
N GLU A 20 -5.82 -1.23 -2.78
CA GLU A 20 -6.89 -1.07 -1.80
C GLU A 20 -8.19 -0.69 -2.50
N SER A 21 -9.26 -1.44 -2.25
CA SER A 21 -10.56 -1.30 -2.91
C SER A 21 -11.72 -1.26 -1.90
N GLY A 22 -12.95 -1.16 -2.40
CA GLY A 22 -14.16 -1.20 -1.57
C GLY A 22 -14.51 0.12 -0.87
N PHE A 23 -13.90 1.24 -1.25
CA PHE A 23 -14.23 2.58 -0.74
C PHE A 23 -15.64 3.04 -1.12
N ASN A 24 -16.25 2.48 -2.17
CA ASN A 24 -17.65 2.72 -2.52
C ASN A 24 -18.63 2.32 -1.40
N LYS A 25 -18.23 1.40 -0.51
CA LYS A 25 -19.01 1.01 0.68
C LYS A 25 -18.91 2.01 1.83
N ILE A 26 -18.02 2.99 1.75
CA ILE A 26 -17.88 4.05 2.75
C ILE A 26 -18.93 5.15 2.45
N PRO A 27 -19.63 5.69 3.48
CA PRO A 27 -20.49 6.86 3.33
C PRO A 27 -19.77 8.01 2.62
N SER A 28 -20.46 8.69 1.71
CA SER A 28 -19.87 9.71 0.84
C SER A 28 -19.12 10.79 1.62
N GLU A 29 -19.68 11.24 2.75
CA GLU A 29 -19.11 12.26 3.64
C GLU A 29 -17.73 11.88 4.23
N ARG A 30 -17.35 10.60 4.24
CA ARG A 30 -16.06 10.13 4.78
C ARG A 30 -15.16 9.51 3.71
N ARG A 31 -15.67 9.33 2.49
CA ARG A 31 -15.00 8.53 1.46
C ARG A 31 -13.71 9.20 0.97
N GLU A 32 -13.77 10.49 0.66
CA GLU A 32 -12.61 11.26 0.17
C GLU A 32 -11.49 11.28 1.21
N LYS A 33 -11.82 11.65 2.45
CA LYS A 33 -10.87 11.61 3.57
C LYS A 33 -10.28 10.21 3.80
N ALA A 34 -11.08 9.15 3.67
CA ALA A 34 -10.59 7.78 3.78
C ALA A 34 -9.60 7.42 2.65
N TYR A 35 -9.84 7.88 1.42
CA TYR A 35 -8.90 7.72 0.31
C TYR A 35 -7.58 8.43 0.60
N GLU A 36 -7.61 9.71 0.97
CA GLU A 36 -6.40 10.51 1.25
C GLU A 36 -5.56 9.92 2.38
N MET A 37 -6.20 9.57 3.51
CA MET A 37 -5.51 8.99 4.65
C MET A 37 -4.85 7.64 4.30
N ASN A 38 -5.55 6.81 3.53
CA ASN A 38 -5.03 5.50 3.16
C ASN A 38 -3.92 5.59 2.11
N GLU A 39 -4.04 6.50 1.13
CA GLU A 39 -2.97 6.75 0.15
C GLU A 39 -1.68 7.19 0.84
N GLY A 40 -1.77 8.14 1.79
CA GLY A 40 -0.62 8.58 2.58
C GLY A 40 -0.01 7.45 3.41
N GLY A 41 -0.86 6.66 4.08
CA GLY A 41 -0.41 5.50 4.86
C GLY A 41 0.31 4.46 4.01
N TRP A 42 -0.23 4.10 2.85
CA TRP A 42 0.41 3.13 1.95
C TRP A 42 1.71 3.64 1.34
N SER A 43 1.78 4.93 1.00
CA SER A 43 3.01 5.55 0.52
C SER A 43 4.14 5.41 1.54
N GLU A 44 3.82 5.60 2.83
CA GLU A 44 4.80 5.41 3.91
C GLU A 44 5.16 3.94 4.13
N GLN A 45 4.19 3.03 4.07
CA GLN A 45 4.46 1.60 4.19
C GLN A 45 5.36 1.07 3.06
N MET A 46 5.20 1.56 1.83
CA MET A 46 6.11 1.18 0.74
C MET A 46 7.56 1.60 1.02
N LYS A 47 7.78 2.77 1.63
CA LYS A 47 9.13 3.19 2.07
C LYS A 47 9.67 2.30 3.18
N ASN A 48 8.87 2.01 4.21
CA ASN A 48 9.30 1.13 5.30
C ASN A 48 9.71 -0.27 4.79
N ILE A 49 8.99 -0.79 3.80
CA ILE A 49 9.34 -2.06 3.16
C ILE A 49 10.67 -1.94 2.42
N ASP A 50 10.88 -0.87 1.66
CA ASP A 50 12.14 -0.60 0.96
C ASP A 50 13.32 -0.48 1.94
N GLU A 51 13.17 0.30 3.01
CA GLU A 51 14.18 0.46 4.06
C GLU A 51 14.50 -0.86 4.76
N TYR A 52 13.48 -1.66 5.07
CA TYR A 52 13.67 -2.98 5.68
C TYR A 52 14.45 -3.93 4.76
N LEU A 53 14.11 -3.95 3.47
CA LEU A 53 14.77 -4.83 2.49
C LEU A 53 16.19 -4.39 2.16
N THR A 54 16.48 -3.10 2.24
CA THR A 54 17.82 -2.54 1.98
C THR A 54 18.71 -2.49 3.22
N GLY A 55 18.21 -2.92 4.38
CA GLY A 55 19.01 -3.07 5.61
C GLY A 55 19.13 -1.81 6.46
N GLY A 56 18.19 -0.87 6.38
CA GLY A 56 18.20 0.40 7.14
C GLY A 56 18.06 0.28 8.67
N HIS A 57 18.06 -0.93 9.22
CA HIS A 57 17.98 -1.21 10.66
C HIS A 57 19.08 -2.18 11.14
N ALA A 58 20.29 -2.08 10.58
CA ALA A 58 21.49 -2.74 11.09
C ALA A 58 22.29 -1.83 12.03
#